data_AF-A0A832MUY1-F1
#
_entry.id   AF-A0A832MUY1-F1
#
_cell.length_a   1.000
_cell.length_b   1.000
_cell.length_c   1.000
_cell.angle_alpha   90.00
_cell.angle_beta   90.00
_cell.angle_gamma   90.00
#
_symmetry.space_group_name_H-M   'P 1'
#
loop_
_entity.id
_entity.type
_entity.pdbx_description
1 polymer ?
#
loop_
_entity_poly.entity_id
_entity_poly.type
_entity_poly.pdbx_seq_one_letter_code
_entity_poly.pdbx_strand_id
1 'polypeptide(L)'
;MTDLEIIKLIEELRNRNNSDDAYIGFYQYGGGPDESYIKANREGLEIHAAELLEASLETKTEFEKGKEKIFGLDNELYDKESDYGFDYVELKKEKRNEIKPYSEYKETWKDKVFKVGCVGIGIILIGLIIVGFITTITWFL
;
A
#
# COMPACT_ATOMS: atom_id res chain seq x y z
N MET A 1 10.08 28.80 5.20
CA MET A 1 8.71 28.69 5.71
C MET A 1 8.77 28.21 7.15
N THR A 2 8.08 28.87 8.06
CA THR A 2 7.87 28.46 9.44
C THR A 2 6.77 27.40 9.51
N ASP A 3 6.72 26.64 10.60
CA ASP A 3 5.66 25.62 10.79
C ASP A 3 4.26 26.24 10.72
N LEU A 4 4.10 27.45 11.24
CA LEU A 4 2.84 28.21 11.17
C LEU A 4 2.47 28.59 9.73
N GLU A 5 3.46 28.91 8.88
CA GLU A 5 3.22 29.15 7.46
C GLU A 5 2.88 27.86 6.71
N ILE A 6 3.48 26.73 7.08
CA ILE A 6 3.13 25.41 6.51
C ILE A 6 1.69 25.04 6.87
N ILE A 7 1.29 25.19 8.14
CA ILE A 7 -0.08 24.90 8.60
C ILE A 7 -1.09 25.75 7.81
N LYS A 8 -0.84 27.04 7.66
CA LYS A 8 -1.71 27.93 6.87
C LYS A 8 -1.82 27.50 5.40
N LEU A 9 -0.71 27.08 4.81
CA LEU A 9 -0.70 26.58 3.44
C LEU A 9 -1.52 25.29 3.32
N ILE A 10 -1.37 24.34 4.25
CA ILE A 10 -2.17 23.10 4.29
C ILE A 10 -3.67 23.43 4.35
N GLU A 11 -4.07 24.33 5.26
CA GLU A 11 -5.46 24.77 5.37
C GLU A 11 -5.96 25.42 4.07
N GLU A 12 -5.16 26.27 3.43
CA GLU A 12 -5.54 26.90 2.16
C GLU A 12 -5.73 25.87 1.04
N LEU A 13 -4.80 24.92 0.92
CA LEU A 13 -4.87 23.84 -0.08
C LEU A 13 -6.10 22.95 0.13
N ARG A 14 -6.46 22.62 1.37
CA ARG A 14 -7.65 21.81 1.67
C ARG A 14 -8.95 22.61 1.45
N ASN A 15 -9.00 23.87 1.88
CA ASN A 15 -10.24 24.66 1.84
C ASN A 15 -10.64 25.12 0.44
N ARG A 16 -9.69 25.28 -0.48
CA ARG A 16 -9.98 25.77 -1.84
C ARG A 16 -10.37 24.67 -2.82
N ASN A 17 -10.17 23.41 -2.46
CA ASN A 17 -10.39 22.27 -3.34
C ASN A 17 -11.64 21.50 -2.89
N ASN A 18 -12.41 21.00 -3.86
CA ASN A 18 -13.51 20.08 -3.62
C ASN A 18 -12.95 18.65 -3.63
N SER A 19 -13.08 17.93 -2.53
CA SER A 19 -12.58 16.55 -2.43
C SER A 19 -13.28 15.59 -3.38
N ASP A 20 -14.53 15.85 -3.76
CA ASP A 20 -15.35 14.92 -4.57
C ASP A 20 -14.84 14.75 -6.01
N ASP A 21 -14.22 15.80 -6.57
CA ASP A 21 -13.71 15.81 -7.95
C ASP A 21 -12.19 15.60 -8.01
N ALA A 22 -11.51 15.64 -6.86
CA ALA A 22 -10.06 15.53 -6.78
C ALA A 22 -9.60 14.08 -7.01
N TYR A 23 -8.56 13.89 -7.82
CA TYR A 23 -7.97 12.56 -8.00
C TYR A 23 -6.46 12.62 -8.18
N ILE A 24 -5.79 11.60 -7.65
CA ILE A 24 -4.41 11.27 -7.93
C ILE A 24 -4.29 9.76 -8.09
N GLY A 25 -3.56 9.29 -9.09
CA GLY A 25 -3.34 7.87 -9.29
C GLY A 25 -1.92 7.57 -9.69
N PHE A 26 -1.44 6.40 -9.30
CA PHE A 26 -0.10 5.91 -9.61
C PHE A 26 -0.21 4.70 -10.52
N TYR A 27 0.49 4.76 -11.64
CA TYR A 27 0.37 3.79 -12.72
C TYR A 27 1.74 3.34 -13.17
N GLN A 28 1.81 2.11 -13.65
CA GLN A 28 3.01 1.47 -14.18
C GLN A 28 2.82 1.22 -15.67
N TYR A 29 3.75 1.70 -16.51
CA TYR A 29 3.72 1.44 -17.95
C TYR A 29 4.65 0.29 -18.38
N GLY A 30 5.41 -0.26 -17.45
CA GLY A 30 6.40 -1.31 -17.71
C GLY A 30 6.49 -2.36 -16.60
N GLY A 31 7.62 -3.04 -16.49
CA GLY A 31 7.82 -4.19 -15.60
C GLY A 31 8.39 -3.85 -14.23
N GLY A 32 8.89 -2.62 -14.03
CA GLY A 32 9.53 -2.18 -12.78
C GLY A 32 8.94 -0.88 -12.21
N PRO A 33 9.12 -0.59 -10.90
CA PRO A 33 8.62 0.62 -10.25
C PRO A 33 9.28 1.92 -10.76
N ASP A 34 10.39 1.81 -11.48
CA ASP A 34 11.04 2.90 -12.22
C ASP A 34 10.32 3.26 -13.53
N GLU A 35 9.40 2.41 -13.98
CA GLU A 35 8.56 2.59 -15.16
C GLU A 35 7.14 2.99 -14.76
N SER A 36 7.06 4.05 -13.95
CA SER A 36 5.81 4.52 -13.36
C SER A 36 5.55 6.02 -13.56
N TYR A 37 4.29 6.41 -13.46
CA TYR A 37 3.83 7.78 -13.68
C TYR A 37 2.59 8.11 -12.84
N ILE A 38 2.32 9.40 -12.68
CA ILE A 38 1.16 9.91 -11.96
C ILE A 38 0.15 10.46 -12.97
N LYS A 39 -1.14 10.12 -12.82
CA LYS A 39 -2.25 10.88 -13.41
C LYS A 39 -3.02 11.55 -12.30
N ALA A 40 -3.26 12.85 -12.42
CA ALA A 40 -3.96 13.62 -11.41
C ALA A 40 -4.57 14.87 -12.02
N ASN A 41 -5.58 15.43 -11.37
CA ASN A 41 -5.97 16.83 -11.58
C ASN A 41 -5.24 17.74 -10.59
N ARG A 42 -5.47 19.05 -10.75
CA ARG A 42 -4.83 20.07 -9.91
C ARG A 42 -5.23 19.90 -8.46
N GLU A 43 -6.51 19.66 -8.21
CA GLU A 43 -7.13 19.51 -6.90
C GLU A 43 -6.52 18.33 -6.15
N GLY A 44 -6.38 17.17 -6.81
CA GLY A 44 -5.76 15.98 -6.23
C GLY A 44 -4.28 16.17 -5.91
N LEU A 45 -3.52 16.83 -6.79
CA LEU A 45 -2.12 17.19 -6.51
C LEU A 45 -1.98 18.10 -5.29
N GLU A 46 -2.87 19.08 -5.16
CA GLU A 46 -2.84 20.04 -4.07
C GLU A 46 -3.24 19.43 -2.73
N ILE A 47 -4.28 18.59 -2.71
CA ILE A 47 -4.68 17.84 -1.51
C ILE A 47 -3.56 16.89 -1.09
N HIS A 48 -3.02 16.10 -2.03
CA HIS A 48 -1.94 15.16 -1.71
C HIS A 48 -0.67 15.88 -1.21
N ALA A 49 -0.35 17.04 -1.79
CA ALA A 49 0.74 17.87 -1.28
C ALA A 49 0.48 18.35 0.17
N ALA A 50 -0.77 18.69 0.50
CA ALA A 50 -1.14 19.06 1.86
C ALA A 50 -0.91 17.92 2.86
N GLU A 51 -1.21 16.67 2.48
CA GLU A 51 -0.93 15.48 3.31
C GLU A 51 0.56 15.28 3.56
N LEU A 52 1.39 15.42 2.53
CA LEU A 52 2.84 15.28 2.66
C LEU A 52 3.46 16.39 3.53
N LEU A 53 2.91 17.62 3.43
CA LEU A 53 3.29 18.72 4.30
C LEU A 53 2.88 18.46 5.75
N GLU A 54 1.70 17.92 5.98
CA GLU A 54 1.22 17.52 7.31
C GLU A 54 2.11 16.43 7.93
N ALA A 55 2.44 15.40 7.15
CA ALA A 55 3.42 14.37 7.54
C ALA A 55 4.78 14.98 7.92
N SER A 56 5.21 16.03 7.22
CA SER A 56 6.47 16.71 7.52
C SER A 56 6.46 17.44 8.87
N LEU A 57 5.31 17.97 9.31
CA LEU A 57 5.20 18.66 10.60
C LEU A 57 5.29 17.67 11.77
N GLU A 58 4.75 16.47 11.59
CA GLU A 58 4.81 15.37 12.57
C GLU A 58 6.23 14.87 12.85
N THR A 59 7.19 15.16 11.97
CA THR A 59 8.59 14.75 12.16
C THR A 59 9.22 15.34 13.43
N LYS A 60 8.84 16.55 13.84
CA LYS A 60 9.49 17.26 14.96
C LYS A 60 9.12 16.71 16.33
N THR A 61 7.86 16.34 16.53
CA THR A 61 7.29 15.91 17.82
C THR A 61 7.63 14.45 18.17
N GLU A 62 8.10 13.67 17.21
CA GLU A 62 8.00 12.21 17.30
C GLU A 62 9.34 11.50 17.19
N PHE A 63 10.32 12.14 16.57
CA PHE A 63 11.71 11.70 16.63
C PHE A 63 12.33 11.79 18.03
N GLU A 64 11.65 12.43 18.99
CA GLU A 64 12.03 12.41 20.41
C GLU A 64 11.67 11.09 21.10
N LYS A 65 10.73 10.29 20.56
CA LYS A 65 10.21 9.07 21.19
C LYS A 65 10.81 7.76 20.66
N GLY A 66 11.70 7.81 19.67
CA GLY A 66 12.53 6.67 19.25
C GLY A 66 11.80 5.48 18.62
N LYS A 67 10.63 5.67 17.99
CA LYS A 67 9.93 4.64 17.22
C LYS A 67 9.80 5.07 15.75
N GLU A 68 9.80 4.09 14.83
CA GLU A 68 9.38 4.28 13.44
C GLU A 68 7.96 4.85 13.45
N LYS A 69 7.82 6.13 13.08
CA LYS A 69 6.50 6.77 13.02
C LYS A 69 6.03 6.78 11.59
N ILE A 70 4.93 6.08 11.39
CA ILE A 70 4.20 6.01 10.14
C ILE A 70 3.16 7.12 10.17
N PHE A 71 3.04 7.89 9.08
CA PHE A 71 1.95 8.84 8.86
C PHE A 71 1.02 8.27 7.77
N GLY A 72 -0.24 7.99 8.11
CA GLY A 72 -1.21 7.44 7.16
C GLY A 72 -1.59 8.47 6.11
N LEU A 73 -1.74 8.03 4.86
CA LEU A 73 -2.24 8.83 3.76
C LEU A 73 -3.72 8.52 3.52
N ASP A 74 -4.47 9.48 2.97
CA ASP A 74 -5.86 9.26 2.60
C ASP A 74 -5.95 8.52 1.27
N ASN A 75 -6.35 7.25 1.36
CA ASN A 75 -6.52 6.39 0.20
C ASN A 75 -7.80 6.70 -0.60
N GLU A 76 -8.74 7.51 -0.07
CA GLU A 76 -9.97 7.86 -0.80
C GLU A 76 -9.70 8.79 -1.98
N LEU A 77 -8.59 9.54 -1.94
CA LEU A 77 -8.15 10.42 -3.03
C LEU A 77 -7.63 9.64 -4.26
N TYR A 78 -7.34 8.34 -4.09
CA TYR A 78 -6.72 7.55 -5.13
C TYR A 78 -7.69 7.17 -6.23
N ASP A 79 -7.28 7.38 -7.48
CA ASP A 79 -8.02 6.88 -8.63
C ASP A 79 -8.15 5.36 -8.50
N LYS A 80 -9.38 4.85 -8.64
CA LYS A 80 -9.73 3.44 -8.55
C LYS A 80 -9.01 2.59 -9.59
N GLU A 81 -8.60 3.21 -10.69
CA GLU A 81 -7.86 2.55 -11.77
C GLU A 81 -6.33 2.61 -11.56
N SER A 82 -5.85 3.13 -10.42
CA SER A 82 -4.43 3.12 -10.09
C SER A 82 -3.90 1.69 -9.98
N ASP A 83 -2.69 1.45 -10.48
CA ASP A 83 -2.03 0.14 -10.39
C ASP A 83 -1.54 -0.13 -8.96
N TYR A 84 -1.21 0.93 -8.22
CA TYR A 84 -0.79 0.86 -6.83
C TYR A 84 -1.05 2.20 -6.11
N GLY A 85 -0.93 2.20 -4.79
CA GLY A 85 -1.05 3.38 -3.94
C GLY A 85 -0.05 3.35 -2.79
N PHE A 86 -0.05 4.41 -1.98
CA PHE A 86 0.78 4.50 -0.79
C PHE A 86 -0.09 4.63 0.44
N ASP A 87 -0.12 3.62 1.30
CA ASP A 87 -0.92 3.68 2.54
C ASP A 87 -0.36 4.68 3.55
N TYR A 88 0.94 4.95 3.48
CA TYR A 88 1.62 5.76 4.47
C TYR A 88 2.96 6.34 4.01
N VAL A 89 3.40 7.36 4.74
CA VAL A 89 4.77 7.88 4.74
C VAL A 89 5.50 7.34 5.96
N GLU A 90 6.62 6.68 5.74
CA GLU A 90 7.53 6.30 6.82
C GLU A 90 8.46 7.47 7.16
N LEU A 91 8.31 8.04 8.37
CA LEU A 91 9.14 9.16 8.81
C LEU A 91 10.47 8.64 9.36
N LYS A 92 11.58 9.02 8.71
CA LYS A 92 12.95 8.66 9.10
C LYS A 92 13.73 9.90 9.55
N LYS A 93 14.51 9.76 10.64
CA LYS A 93 15.42 10.81 11.13
C LYS A 93 16.79 10.72 10.47
N GLU A 94 17.12 9.51 10.03
CA GLU A 94 18.36 9.14 9.37
C GLU A 94 18.57 9.95 8.10
N LYS A 95 19.84 10.22 7.78
CA LYS A 95 20.16 10.87 6.50
C LYS A 95 19.96 9.87 5.38
N ARG A 96 19.73 10.38 4.15
CA ARG A 96 19.54 9.57 2.94
C ARG A 96 20.55 8.42 2.79
N ASN A 97 21.82 8.65 3.13
CA ASN A 97 22.90 7.65 2.96
C ASN A 97 22.95 6.59 4.08
N GLU A 98 22.18 6.78 5.15
CA GLU A 98 22.09 5.88 6.32
C GLU A 98 20.85 4.98 6.26
N ILE A 99 19.88 5.32 5.39
CA ILE A 99 18.69 4.52 5.15
C ILE A 99 19.11 3.24 4.44
N LYS A 100 18.92 2.10 5.12
CA LYS A 100 19.12 0.79 4.52
C LYS A 100 17.91 0.47 3.64
N PRO A 101 18.11 -0.07 2.42
CA PRO A 101 16.99 -0.56 1.64
C PRO A 101 16.26 -1.63 2.46
N TYR A 102 14.93 -1.61 2.42
CA TYR A 102 14.14 -2.72 2.92
C TYR A 102 14.63 -3.99 2.23
N SER A 103 14.91 -5.04 3.00
CA SER A 103 15.14 -6.34 2.39
C SER A 103 13.84 -6.74 1.71
N GLU A 104 13.86 -6.89 0.37
CA GLU A 104 12.76 -7.55 -0.35
C GLU A 104 12.34 -8.79 0.43
N TYR A 105 11.04 -8.97 0.60
CA TYR A 105 10.51 -10.14 1.29
C TYR A 105 11.02 -11.40 0.60
N LYS A 106 11.95 -12.09 1.26
CA LYS A 106 12.44 -13.38 0.79
C LYS A 106 11.48 -14.44 1.27
N GLU A 107 10.82 -15.09 0.32
CA GLU A 107 9.92 -16.21 0.57
C GLU A 107 10.57 -17.19 1.55
N THR A 108 9.98 -17.31 2.74
CA THR A 108 10.51 -18.17 3.78
C THR A 108 10.15 -19.63 3.48
N TRP A 109 10.95 -20.56 4.01
CA TRP A 109 10.68 -22.00 3.93
C TRP A 109 9.26 -22.39 4.36
N LYS A 110 8.66 -21.66 5.33
CA LYS A 110 7.27 -21.85 5.75
C LYS A 110 6.27 -21.56 4.64
N ASP A 111 6.50 -20.52 3.83
CA ASP A 111 5.61 -20.13 2.74
C ASP A 111 5.67 -21.15 1.61
N LYS A 112 6.86 -21.71 1.34
CA LYS A 112 7.03 -22.84 0.40
C LYS A 112 6.29 -24.08 0.87
N VAL A 113 6.40 -24.44 2.16
CA VAL A 113 5.69 -25.59 2.73
C VAL A 113 4.18 -25.36 2.71
N PHE A 114 3.70 -24.15 3.00
CA PHE A 114 2.28 -23.83 2.96
C PHE A 114 1.71 -23.94 1.54
N LYS A 115 2.41 -23.40 0.54
CA LYS A 115 2.04 -23.53 -0.88
C LYS A 115 1.97 -24.99 -1.32
N VAL A 116 3.00 -25.78 -1.03
CA VAL A 116 3.04 -27.21 -1.37
C VAL A 116 1.97 -27.99 -0.60
N GLY A 117 1.75 -27.65 0.67
CA GLY A 117 0.74 -28.26 1.52
C GLY A 117 -0.68 -28.05 1.01
N CYS A 118 -1.04 -26.83 0.60
CA CYS A 118 -2.35 -26.53 0.03
C CYS A 118 -2.60 -27.31 -1.28
N VAL A 119 -1.60 -27.41 -2.16
CA VAL A 119 -1.71 -28.21 -3.39
C VAL A 119 -1.89 -29.69 -3.07
N GLY A 120 -1.13 -30.23 -2.11
CA GLY A 120 -1.25 -31.63 -1.69
C GLY A 120 -2.62 -31.96 -1.09
N ILE A 121 -3.14 -31.09 -0.22
CA ILE A 121 -4.48 -31.24 0.38
C ILE A 121 -5.56 -31.22 -0.71
N GLY A 122 -5.44 -30.33 -1.71
CA GLY A 122 -6.36 -30.27 -2.83
C GLY A 122 -6.44 -31.59 -3.61
N ILE A 123 -5.28 -32.21 -3.90
CA ILE A 123 -5.21 -33.50 -4.60
C ILE A 123 -5.87 -34.62 -3.78
N ILE A 124 -5.62 -34.66 -2.46
CA ILE A 124 -6.23 -35.65 -1.56
C ILE A 124 -7.75 -35.50 -1.54
N LEU A 125 -8.26 -34.26 -1.43
CA LEU A 125 -9.70 -33.99 -1.42
C LEU A 125 -10.37 -34.45 -2.72
N ILE A 126 -9.76 -34.17 -3.88
CA ILE A 126 -10.27 -34.65 -5.18
C ILE A 126 -10.30 -36.18 -5.21
N GLY A 127 -9.23 -36.84 -4.74
CA GLY A 127 -9.18 -38.30 -4.65
C GLY A 127 -10.30 -38.89 -3.78
N LEU A 128 -10.55 -38.30 -2.60
CA LEU A 128 -11.62 -38.72 -1.70
C LEU A 128 -13.01 -38.55 -2.32
N ILE A 129 -13.24 -37.46 -3.06
CA ILE A 129 -14.50 -37.25 -3.80
C ILE A 129 -14.69 -38.34 -4.85
N ILE A 130 -13.66 -38.65 -5.65
CA ILE A 130 -13.73 -39.69 -6.69
C ILE A 130 -14.01 -41.06 -6.06
N VAL A 131 -13.28 -41.43 -5.01
CA VAL A 131 -13.48 -42.71 -4.31
C VAL A 131 -14.89 -42.78 -3.73
N GLY A 132 -15.36 -41.74 -3.05
CA GLY A 132 -16.72 -41.68 -2.50
C GLY A 132 -17.79 -41.81 -3.59
N PHE A 133 -17.58 -41.18 -4.75
CA PHE A 133 -18.48 -41.27 -5.90
C PHE A 133 -18.51 -42.68 -6.50
N ILE A 134 -17.36 -43.33 -6.67
CA ILE A 134 -17.29 -44.72 -7.15
C ILE A 134 -17.98 -45.66 -6.16
N THR A 135 -17.69 -45.53 -4.86
CA THR A 135 -18.28 -46.40 -3.83
C THR A 135 -19.79 -46.27 -3.77
N THR A 136 -20.34 -45.06 -3.89
CA THR A 136 -21.79 -44.84 -3.90
C THR A 136 -22.45 -45.45 -5.13
N ILE A 137 -21.87 -45.30 -6.33
CA ILE A 137 -22.39 -45.96 -7.54
C ILE A 137 -22.36 -47.49 -7.39
N THR A 138 -21.24 -48.07 -6.94
CA THR A 138 -21.11 -49.52 -6.77
C THR A 138 -22.07 -50.11 -5.74
N TRP A 139 -22.56 -49.31 -4.78
CA TRP A 139 -23.57 -49.76 -3.83
C TRP A 139 -25.00 -49.69 -4.37
N PHE A 140 -25.26 -48.80 -5.33
CA PHE A 140 -26.59 -48.58 -5.91
C PHE A 140 -26.83 -49.33 -7.23
N LEU A 141 -25.78 -49.87 -7.86
CA LEU A 141 -25.79 -50.57 -9.14
C LEU A 141 -25.46 -52.06 -8.93
#